data_AF-E6K7R0-F1
#
_entry.id   AF-E6K7R0-F1
#
_cell.length_a   1.000
_cell.length_b   1.000
_cell.length_c   1.000
_cell.angle_alpha   90.00
_cell.angle_beta   90.00
_cell.angle_gamma   90.00
#
_symmetry.space_group_name_H-M   'P 1'
#
loop_
_entity.id
_entity.type
_entity.pdbx_description
1 polymer ?
#
loop_
_entity_poly.entity_id
_entity_poly.type
_entity_poly.pdbx_seq_one_letter_code
_entity_poly.pdbx_strand_id
1 'polypeptide(L)'
;MKGCLIFFVLLALLIWGAKSCNRHSAEDEDDAPVETRETVEDQTDNATKEPKTLSLSVLEGQRGQKDNADTTAQEAVLEEELPAWVEGIWYGEAPYGRIIMLIRGNQITIRVDKKMRSGTLSYSEGMLHCRFSEGKIQDYRLDFDKQQIITGDGQRMIKE
;
A
#
# COMPACT_ATOMS: atom_id res chain seq x y z
N MET A 1 -34.51 24.49 41.35
CA MET A 1 -33.99 24.54 39.97
C MET A 1 -33.04 25.73 39.76
N LYS A 2 -31.93 25.82 40.52
CA LYS A 2 -30.93 26.90 40.39
C LYS A 2 -29.50 26.38 40.15
N GLY A 3 -29.25 25.08 40.37
CA GLY A 3 -27.94 24.46 40.15
C GLY A 3 -27.64 24.05 38.70
N CYS A 4 -28.66 23.87 37.85
CA CYS A 4 -28.46 23.46 36.45
C CYS A 4 -27.85 24.58 35.57
N LEU A 5 -28.23 25.84 35.81
CA LEU A 5 -27.76 26.95 34.99
C LEU A 5 -26.27 27.25 35.18
N ILE A 6 -25.74 27.07 36.40
CA ILE A 6 -24.31 27.30 36.68
C ILE A 6 -23.42 26.30 35.93
N PHE A 7 -23.89 25.05 35.78
CA PHE A 7 -23.15 24.02 35.05
C PHE A 7 -23.00 24.34 33.56
N PHE A 8 -24.06 24.84 32.91
CA PHE A 8 -24.00 25.23 31.50
C PHE A 8 -23.11 26.47 31.26
N VAL A 9 -23.07 27.41 32.21
CA VAL A 9 -22.19 28.59 32.12
C VAL A 9 -20.71 28.19 32.23
N LEU A 10 -20.36 27.26 33.13
CA LEU A 10 -18.99 26.75 33.25
C LEU A 10 -18.57 25.92 32.03
N LEU A 11 -19.48 25.12 31.46
CA LEU A 11 -19.21 24.34 30.25
C LEU A 11 -18.95 25.24 29.02
N ALA A 12 -19.67 26.36 28.88
CA ALA A 12 -19.49 27.30 27.78
C ALA A 12 -18.15 28.05 27.84
N LEU A 13 -17.67 28.40 29.05
CA LEU A 13 -16.37 29.06 29.22
C LEU A 13 -15.18 28.16 28.85
N LEU A 14 -15.31 26.83 29.03
CA LEU A 14 -14.27 25.87 28.64
C LEU A 14 -14.17 25.71 27.11
N ILE A 15 -15.25 25.93 26.36
CA ILE A 15 -15.26 25.82 24.90
C ILE A 15 -14.63 27.07 24.24
N TRP A 16 -14.66 28.23 24.89
CA TRP A 16 -14.09 29.47 24.34
C TRP A 16 -12.57 29.64 24.57
N GLY A 17 -11.94 28.83 25.40
CA GLY A 17 -10.52 28.97 25.76
C GLY A 17 -9.51 28.38 24.75
N ALA A 18 -9.94 27.66 23.71
CA ALA A 18 -9.03 26.92 22.81
C ALA A 18 -8.80 27.60 21.43
N LYS A 19 -8.98 28.91 21.34
CA LYS A 19 -8.59 29.71 20.14
C LYS A 19 -7.75 30.92 20.54
N SER A 20 -6.59 30.65 21.15
CA SER A 20 -5.51 31.64 21.16
C SER A 20 -4.61 31.39 19.95
N CYS A 21 -4.56 32.41 19.10
CA CYS A 21 -3.84 32.50 17.85
C CYS A 21 -2.35 32.15 17.99
N ASN A 22 -1.79 31.50 16.96
CA ASN A 22 -0.51 31.94 16.44
C ASN A 22 -0.67 32.13 14.91
N ARG A 23 -1.17 33.31 14.57
CA ARG A 23 -1.11 33.89 13.23
C ARG A 23 0.07 34.86 13.30
N HIS A 24 1.15 34.59 12.57
CA HIS A 24 2.01 35.65 12.09
C HIS A 24 1.79 35.72 10.58
N SER A 25 1.24 36.85 10.17
CA SER A 25 1.11 37.32 8.78
C SER A 25 2.17 38.41 8.56
N ALA A 26 2.33 38.74 7.27
CA ALA A 26 3.10 39.83 6.67
C ALA A 26 4.56 39.44 6.35
N GLU A 27 4.89 39.10 5.10
CA GLU A 27 4.93 39.93 3.87
C GLU A 27 6.35 40.48 3.67
N ASP A 28 6.97 40.08 2.56
CA ASP A 28 7.78 40.96 1.73
C ASP A 28 7.64 40.44 0.29
N GLU A 29 6.93 41.23 -0.52
CA GLU A 29 6.90 41.19 -1.98
C GLU A 29 8.22 41.78 -2.51
N ASP A 30 8.75 41.24 -3.61
CA ASP A 30 9.01 42.03 -4.82
C ASP A 30 9.66 41.17 -5.92
N ASP A 31 8.85 40.95 -6.97
CA ASP A 31 9.15 40.96 -8.41
C ASP A 31 10.18 40.02 -9.08
N ALA A 32 9.63 39.29 -10.06
CA ALA A 32 10.26 38.43 -11.07
C ALA A 32 11.01 39.25 -12.17
N PRO A 33 11.71 38.64 -13.16
CA PRO A 33 11.05 37.84 -14.20
C PRO A 33 11.82 36.61 -14.74
N VAL A 34 11.03 35.64 -15.19
CA VAL A 34 11.17 34.80 -16.39
C VAL A 34 12.46 35.00 -17.22
N GLU A 35 13.25 33.93 -17.37
CA GLU A 35 13.95 33.66 -18.62
C GLU A 35 13.74 32.19 -19.04
N THR A 36 12.83 32.00 -19.99
CA THR A 36 12.85 30.87 -20.92
C THR A 36 14.10 30.94 -21.78
N ARG A 37 14.87 29.84 -21.85
CA ARG A 37 15.61 29.48 -23.05
C ARG A 37 15.90 27.98 -23.09
N GLU A 38 15.39 27.37 -24.14
CA GLU A 38 15.73 26.04 -24.63
C GLU A 38 17.21 25.97 -25.01
N THR A 39 17.86 24.83 -24.74
CA THR A 39 18.83 24.28 -25.69
C THR A 39 18.86 22.77 -25.58
N VAL A 40 18.25 22.13 -26.58
CA VAL A 40 18.62 20.81 -27.08
C VAL A 40 19.98 20.95 -27.75
N GLU A 41 20.96 20.15 -27.35
CA GLU A 41 22.08 19.80 -28.22
C GLU A 41 22.11 18.27 -28.38
N ASP A 42 21.39 17.85 -29.41
CA ASP A 42 21.68 16.68 -30.21
C ASP A 42 22.88 17.01 -31.12
N GLN A 43 23.93 16.20 -31.07
CA GLN A 43 24.83 15.90 -32.19
C GLN A 43 25.66 14.64 -31.81
N THR A 44 25.85 13.63 -32.67
CA THR A 44 25.91 13.74 -34.13
C THR A 44 27.10 13.07 -34.80
N ASP A 45 27.77 12.03 -34.26
CA ASP A 45 29.01 11.55 -34.90
C ASP A 45 29.14 10.02 -34.92
N ASN A 46 28.30 9.42 -35.77
CA ASN A 46 28.57 8.32 -36.71
C ASN A 46 29.97 7.64 -36.67
N ALA A 47 29.99 6.31 -36.42
CA ALA A 47 30.59 5.32 -37.35
C ALA A 47 30.43 3.87 -36.83
N THR A 48 29.40 3.21 -37.33
CA THR A 48 29.43 1.87 -37.96
C THR A 48 30.40 0.82 -37.41
N LYS A 49 29.85 -0.22 -36.75
CA LYS A 49 29.95 -1.65 -37.17
C LYS A 49 29.12 -2.56 -36.26
N GLU A 50 27.95 -2.94 -36.78
CA GLU A 50 27.34 -4.29 -36.86
C GLU A 50 27.36 -5.29 -35.67
N PRO A 51 26.32 -6.13 -35.55
CA PRO A 51 25.88 -6.78 -34.32
C PRO A 51 26.64 -8.08 -34.03
N LYS A 52 27.02 -8.31 -32.77
CA LYS A 52 27.43 -9.64 -32.30
C LYS A 52 26.24 -10.38 -31.71
N THR A 53 25.52 -11.04 -32.61
CA THR A 53 24.82 -12.30 -32.34
C THR A 53 25.85 -13.31 -31.80
N LEU A 54 25.62 -13.85 -30.60
CA LEU A 54 26.29 -15.07 -30.13
C LEU A 54 25.24 -16.04 -29.59
N SER A 55 24.66 -16.76 -30.55
CA SER A 55 24.48 -18.20 -30.61
C SER A 55 24.17 -18.97 -29.32
N LEU A 56 22.95 -19.54 -29.31
CA LEU A 56 22.67 -20.88 -28.82
C LEU A 56 23.65 -21.90 -29.42
N SER A 57 24.26 -22.72 -28.57
CA SER A 57 24.69 -24.09 -28.88
C SER A 57 24.68 -24.88 -27.57
N VAL A 58 23.69 -25.74 -27.33
CA VAL A 58 23.77 -27.17 -27.64
C VAL A 58 25.07 -27.77 -27.07
N LEU A 59 24.95 -28.39 -25.90
CA LEU A 59 25.89 -29.39 -25.40
C LEU A 59 25.08 -30.64 -25.09
N GLU A 60 24.91 -31.48 -26.11
CA GLU A 60 24.56 -32.87 -25.92
C GLU A 60 25.80 -33.64 -25.46
N GLY A 61 25.62 -34.42 -24.39
CA GLY A 61 26.20 -35.74 -24.26
C GLY A 61 27.62 -35.84 -23.68
N GLN A 62 27.71 -36.15 -22.38
CA GLN A 62 28.58 -37.26 -21.96
C GLN A 62 28.05 -37.99 -20.72
N ARG A 63 28.03 -39.30 -20.88
CA ARG A 63 27.47 -40.39 -20.07
C ARG A 63 28.32 -40.65 -18.83
N GLY A 64 27.71 -40.84 -17.66
CA GLY A 64 28.43 -41.21 -16.44
C GLY A 64 27.52 -41.40 -15.22
N GLN A 65 26.93 -42.59 -15.13
CA GLN A 65 26.21 -43.19 -14.00
C GLN A 65 26.70 -42.80 -12.59
N LYS A 66 25.83 -42.21 -11.75
CA LYS A 66 25.75 -42.57 -10.32
C LYS A 66 24.34 -42.35 -9.80
N ASP A 67 23.79 -43.44 -9.31
CA ASP A 67 22.40 -43.67 -8.95
C ASP A 67 22.07 -43.02 -7.60
N ASN A 68 20.79 -42.69 -7.41
CA ASN A 68 20.15 -42.08 -6.24
C ASN A 68 20.40 -40.57 -6.05
N ALA A 69 19.86 -39.78 -6.97
CA ALA A 69 19.31 -38.48 -6.61
C ALA A 69 17.79 -38.63 -6.55
N ASP A 70 17.25 -38.65 -5.32
CA ASP A 70 15.86 -38.33 -5.05
C ASP A 70 15.60 -36.93 -5.63
N THR A 71 15.15 -36.91 -6.88
CA THR A 71 14.73 -35.69 -7.55
C THR A 71 13.32 -35.44 -7.06
N THR A 72 13.23 -34.96 -5.82
CA THR A 72 12.09 -34.19 -5.39
C THR A 72 12.05 -33.00 -6.35
N ALA A 73 11.20 -33.11 -7.37
CA ALA A 73 10.79 -31.99 -8.17
C ALA A 73 10.29 -30.94 -7.17
N GLN A 74 11.12 -29.92 -6.94
CA GLN A 74 10.71 -28.75 -6.22
C GLN A 74 9.65 -28.12 -7.11
N GLU A 75 8.41 -28.50 -6.85
CA GLU A 75 7.22 -27.87 -7.39
C GLU A 75 7.42 -26.39 -7.11
N ALA A 76 7.77 -25.64 -8.15
CA ALA A 76 7.91 -24.20 -8.07
C ALA A 76 6.51 -23.71 -7.70
N VAL A 77 6.30 -23.42 -6.41
CA VAL A 77 5.07 -22.83 -5.91
C VAL A 77 4.96 -21.48 -6.60
N LEU A 78 4.12 -21.44 -7.63
CA LEU A 78 3.82 -20.21 -8.34
C LEU A 78 3.11 -19.31 -7.33
N GLU A 79 3.78 -18.26 -6.83
CA GLU A 79 3.13 -17.28 -5.98
C GLU A 79 2.04 -16.59 -6.80
N GLU A 80 0.79 -16.66 -6.33
CA GLU A 80 -0.33 -15.99 -6.98
C GLU A 80 -0.15 -14.46 -6.87
N GLU A 81 -0.36 -13.77 -7.98
CA GLU A 81 -0.28 -12.31 -8.00
C GLU A 81 -1.54 -11.68 -7.37
N LEU A 82 -1.33 -10.63 -6.58
CA LEU A 82 -2.42 -9.88 -5.96
C LEU A 82 -3.31 -9.23 -7.04
N PRO A 83 -4.65 -9.40 -6.99
CA PRO A 83 -5.52 -8.75 -7.95
C PRO A 83 -5.43 -7.22 -7.89
N ALA A 84 -5.20 -6.55 -9.02
CA ALA A 84 -4.98 -5.11 -9.09
C ALA A 84 -6.09 -4.27 -8.45
N TRP A 85 -7.34 -4.75 -8.45
CA TRP A 85 -8.47 -4.05 -7.83
C TRP A 85 -8.37 -3.97 -6.30
N VAL A 86 -7.55 -4.81 -5.65
CA VAL A 86 -7.33 -4.83 -4.20
C VAL A 86 -6.52 -3.62 -3.73
N GLU A 87 -5.64 -3.07 -4.58
CA GLU A 87 -4.82 -1.92 -4.21
C GLU A 87 -5.67 -0.65 -3.99
N GLY A 88 -5.40 0.09 -2.91
CA GLY A 88 -6.13 1.30 -2.58
C GLY A 88 -6.55 1.40 -1.10
N ILE A 89 -7.51 2.29 -0.84
CA ILE A 89 -8.05 2.54 0.50
C ILE A 89 -9.43 1.89 0.61
N TRP A 90 -9.62 1.14 1.69
CA TRP A 90 -10.82 0.39 2.00
C TRP A 90 -11.39 0.80 3.35
N TYR A 91 -12.70 0.93 3.42
CA TYR A 91 -13.45 1.32 4.61
C TYR A 91 -14.40 0.22 5.05
N GLY A 92 -14.42 -0.06 6.35
CA GLY A 92 -15.40 -0.93 6.98
C GLY A 92 -15.92 -0.31 8.28
N GLU A 93 -17.12 -0.69 8.68
CA GLU A 93 -17.68 -0.31 9.97
C GLU A 93 -17.81 -1.56 10.84
N ALA A 94 -17.30 -1.52 12.06
CA ALA A 94 -17.38 -2.61 13.01
C ALA A 94 -17.86 -2.09 14.38
N PRO A 95 -18.38 -2.95 15.28
CA PRO A 95 -18.85 -2.53 16.61
C PRO A 95 -17.79 -1.80 17.45
N TYR A 96 -16.52 -2.07 17.19
CA TYR A 96 -15.38 -1.47 17.88
C TYR A 96 -14.78 -0.24 17.16
N GLY A 97 -15.44 0.25 16.11
CA GLY A 97 -15.09 1.47 15.39
C GLY A 97 -14.85 1.27 13.90
N ARG A 98 -14.65 2.39 13.20
CA ARG A 98 -14.32 2.40 11.77
C ARG A 98 -12.97 1.75 11.51
N ILE A 99 -12.95 0.90 10.49
CA ILE A 99 -11.77 0.25 9.92
C ILE A 99 -11.37 1.03 8.67
N ILE A 100 -10.11 1.43 8.60
CA ILE A 100 -9.49 2.00 7.40
C ILE A 100 -8.31 1.11 7.05
N MET A 101 -8.32 0.51 5.87
CA MET A 101 -7.27 -0.37 5.36
C MET A 101 -6.66 0.27 4.12
N LEU A 102 -5.34 0.44 4.12
CA LEU A 102 -4.56 0.89 2.98
C LEU A 102 -3.71 -0.28 2.49
N ILE A 103 -3.84 -0.63 1.22
CA ILE A 103 -3.02 -1.65 0.54
C ILE A 103 -2.21 -0.94 -0.56
N ARG A 104 -0.90 -1.21 -0.59
CA ARG A 104 0.04 -0.73 -1.62
C ARG A 104 1.03 -1.84 -1.95
N GLY A 105 0.90 -2.45 -3.11
CA GLY A 105 1.61 -3.70 -3.43
C GLY A 105 1.46 -4.76 -2.33
N ASN A 106 2.58 -5.26 -1.81
CA ASN A 106 2.60 -6.26 -0.73
C ASN A 106 2.54 -5.66 0.69
N GLN A 107 2.28 -4.36 0.83
CA GLN A 107 2.17 -3.70 2.14
C GLN A 107 0.71 -3.44 2.50
N ILE A 108 0.40 -3.64 3.77
CA ILE A 108 -0.91 -3.34 4.34
C ILE A 108 -0.76 -2.48 5.60
N THR A 109 -1.62 -1.48 5.74
CA THR A 109 -1.79 -0.71 6.98
C THR A 109 -3.26 -0.66 7.35
N ILE A 110 -3.59 -1.03 8.58
CA ILE A 110 -4.96 -1.01 9.11
C ILE A 110 -5.02 -0.08 10.31
N ARG A 111 -5.97 0.84 10.27
CA ARG A 111 -6.36 1.68 11.38
C ARG A 111 -7.74 1.27 11.87
N VAL A 112 -7.85 1.00 13.15
CA VAL A 112 -9.11 0.80 13.85
C VAL A 112 -9.18 1.87 14.95
N ASP A 113 -10.09 2.81 14.81
CA ASP A 113 -10.17 4.01 15.66
C ASP A 113 -8.79 4.74 15.78
N LYS A 114 -8.13 4.68 16.94
CA LYS A 114 -6.82 5.33 17.18
C LYS A 114 -5.62 4.38 17.06
N LYS A 115 -5.86 3.08 16.84
CA LYS A 115 -4.79 2.07 16.76
C LYS A 115 -4.45 1.80 15.30
N MET A 116 -3.17 1.90 14.96
CA MET A 116 -2.64 1.57 13.64
C MET A 116 -1.77 0.32 13.75
N ARG A 117 -1.86 -0.54 12.74
CA ARG A 117 -1.02 -1.72 12.54
C ARG A 117 -0.57 -1.76 11.09
N SER A 118 0.66 -2.15 10.85
CA SER A 118 1.21 -2.31 9.50
C SER A 118 1.84 -3.68 9.36
N GLY A 119 1.94 -4.16 8.13
CA GLY A 119 2.40 -5.51 7.85
C GLY A 119 2.60 -5.77 6.37
N THR A 120 2.86 -7.04 6.08
CA THR A 120 2.96 -7.56 4.72
C THR A 120 1.71 -8.36 4.36
N LEU A 121 1.47 -8.47 3.08
CA LEU A 121 0.35 -9.14 2.45
C LEU A 121 0.89 -10.20 1.48
N SER A 122 0.30 -11.39 1.50
CA SER A 122 0.37 -12.37 0.40
C SER A 122 -1.04 -12.76 -0.04
N TYR A 123 -1.16 -13.33 -1.22
CA TYR A 123 -2.44 -13.72 -1.82
C TYR A 123 -2.38 -15.17 -2.29
N SER A 124 -3.43 -15.93 -1.99
CA SER A 124 -3.65 -17.28 -2.51
C SER A 124 -5.10 -17.68 -2.34
N GLU A 125 -5.65 -18.44 -3.29
CA GLU A 125 -6.98 -19.06 -3.17
C GLU A 125 -8.12 -18.09 -2.82
N GLY A 126 -8.08 -16.86 -3.34
CA GLY A 126 -9.10 -15.85 -3.07
C GLY A 126 -9.02 -15.23 -1.66
N MET A 127 -7.91 -15.44 -0.95
CA MET A 127 -7.66 -14.94 0.40
C MET A 127 -6.45 -14.02 0.42
N LEU A 128 -6.59 -12.91 1.16
CA LEU A 128 -5.51 -12.03 1.57
C LEU A 128 -4.96 -12.51 2.91
N HIS A 129 -3.70 -12.91 2.93
CA HIS A 129 -3.00 -13.34 4.13
C HIS A 129 -2.13 -12.20 4.65
N CYS A 130 -2.53 -11.58 5.76
CA CYS A 130 -1.84 -10.42 6.31
C CYS A 130 -1.02 -10.83 7.53
N ARG A 131 0.27 -10.52 7.53
CA ARG A 131 1.17 -10.67 8.67
C ARG A 131 1.58 -9.29 9.16
N PHE A 132 1.08 -8.90 10.33
CA PHE A 132 1.43 -7.63 10.95
C PHE A 132 2.77 -7.69 11.66
N SER A 133 3.44 -6.55 11.79
CA SER A 133 4.76 -6.44 12.42
C SER A 133 4.80 -6.91 13.87
N GLU A 134 3.67 -6.89 14.59
CA GLU A 134 3.56 -7.47 15.94
C GLU A 134 3.43 -9.01 15.96
N GLY A 135 3.58 -9.68 14.82
CA GLY A 135 3.51 -11.14 14.68
C GLY A 135 2.09 -11.70 14.57
N LYS A 136 1.05 -10.85 14.60
CA LYS A 136 -0.33 -11.28 14.39
C LYS A 136 -0.62 -11.56 12.92
N ILE A 137 -1.35 -12.63 12.67
CA ILE A 137 -1.84 -12.99 11.33
C ILE A 137 -3.35 -12.73 11.29
N GLN A 138 -3.82 -12.22 10.16
CA GLN A 138 -5.24 -12.01 9.89
C GLN A 138 -5.51 -12.24 8.41
N ASP A 139 -6.51 -13.06 8.13
CA ASP A 139 -6.94 -13.31 6.76
C ASP A 139 -8.20 -12.53 6.40
N TYR A 140 -8.31 -12.15 5.13
CA TYR A 140 -9.49 -11.52 4.54
C TYR A 140 -9.88 -12.25 3.27
N ARG A 141 -11.18 -12.45 3.04
CA ARG A 141 -11.70 -13.09 1.83
C ARG A 141 -11.97 -12.06 0.75
N LEU A 142 -11.66 -12.38 -0.50
CA LEU A 142 -12.05 -11.59 -1.65
C LEU A 142 -13.40 -12.05 -2.20
N ASP A 143 -14.28 -11.10 -2.47
CA ASP A 143 -15.52 -11.29 -3.24
C ASP A 143 -15.27 -10.72 -4.64
N PHE A 144 -14.95 -11.60 -5.59
CA PHE A 144 -14.60 -11.21 -6.95
C PHE A 144 -15.78 -10.65 -7.75
N ASP A 145 -17.00 -11.13 -7.48
CA ASP A 145 -18.20 -10.67 -8.17
C ASP A 145 -18.49 -9.20 -7.85
N LYS A 146 -18.23 -8.80 -6.60
CA LYS A 146 -18.47 -7.44 -6.13
C LYS A 146 -17.22 -6.59 -5.99
N GLN A 147 -16.05 -7.17 -6.22
CA GLN A 147 -14.74 -6.58 -5.93
C GLN A 147 -14.71 -5.98 -4.52
N GLN A 148 -14.94 -6.83 -3.52
CA GLN A 148 -14.94 -6.43 -2.11
C GLN A 148 -13.96 -7.26 -1.30
N ILE A 149 -13.40 -6.62 -0.26
CA ILE A 149 -12.68 -7.32 0.80
C ILE A 149 -13.67 -7.64 1.93
N ILE A 150 -13.67 -8.87 2.40
CA ILE A 150 -14.53 -9.37 3.47
C ILE A 150 -13.64 -9.78 4.64
N THR A 151 -13.87 -9.17 5.79
CA THR A 151 -13.17 -9.47 7.04
C THR A 151 -13.57 -10.85 7.59
N GLY A 152 -12.80 -11.39 8.53
CA GLY A 152 -13.10 -12.68 9.17
C GLY A 152 -14.46 -12.74 9.89
N ASP A 153 -15.01 -11.60 10.32
CA ASP A 153 -16.35 -11.48 10.91
C ASP A 153 -17.46 -11.22 9.87
N GLY A 154 -17.13 -11.25 8.57
CA GLY A 154 -18.08 -11.10 7.48
C GLY A 154 -18.41 -9.65 7.10
N GLN A 155 -17.78 -8.67 7.73
CA GLN A 155 -17.92 -7.27 7.35
C GLN A 155 -17.35 -7.04 5.94
N ARG A 156 -18.16 -6.42 5.09
CA ARG A 156 -17.77 -6.04 3.73
C ARG A 156 -17.13 -4.67 3.77
N MET A 157 -15.97 -4.55 3.12
CA MET A 157 -15.28 -3.29 2.97
C MET A 157 -15.62 -2.64 1.63
N ILE A 158 -15.66 -1.32 1.61
CA ILE A 158 -15.95 -0.50 0.43
C ILE A 158 -14.68 0.28 0.09
N LYS A 159 -14.35 0.34 -1.21
CA LYS A 159 -13.20 1.09 -1.71
C LYS A 159 -13.53 2.58 -1.81
N GLU A 160 -12.55 3.45 -1.57
CA GLU A 160 -12.65 4.90 -1.86
C GLU A 160 -12.92 5.16 -3.35
#